data_AF-A0A820IQZ9-F1
#
_entry.id   AF-A0A820IQZ9-F1
#
_cell.length_a   1.000
_cell.length_b   1.000
_cell.length_c   1.000
_cell.angle_alpha   90.00
_cell.angle_beta   90.00
_cell.angle_gamma   90.00
#
_symmetry.space_group_name_H-M   'P 1'
#
loop_
_entity.id
_entity.type
_entity.pdbx_description
1 polymer ?
#
loop_
_entity_poly.entity_id
_entity_poly.type
_entity_poly.pdbx_seq_one_letter_code
_entity_poly.pdbx_strand_id
1 'polypeptide(L)'
;MADDEIATYEWAVHNRESLLQTKHFSSTSQSRSIAEEFADAAIEISDNIRRNRVLFIFNFPVHCDQAINLCRISDAQSCLSEFEDEGEVLILPWALFQVDYVHKDPPSSYTIYLTNVSLPQKSLFSSFKWILKHPKGCMDRFHEHFS
;
A
#
# COMPACT_ATOMS: atom_id res chain seq x y z
N MET A 1 -12.39 7.76 -3.72
CA MET A 1 -12.29 6.44 -4.38
C MET A 1 -13.66 6.02 -4.87
N ALA A 2 -13.77 5.41 -6.05
CA ALA A 2 -15.04 4.88 -6.57
C ALA A 2 -15.41 3.55 -5.89
N ASP A 3 -16.66 3.11 -6.01
CA ASP A 3 -17.16 1.90 -5.33
C ASP A 3 -16.51 0.61 -5.86
N ASP A 4 -16.18 0.55 -7.15
CA ASP A 4 -15.49 -0.58 -7.79
C ASP A 4 -14.04 -0.73 -7.30
N GLU A 5 -13.35 0.39 -7.09
CA GLU A 5 -12.03 0.40 -6.46
C GLU A 5 -12.11 -0.14 -5.03
N ILE A 6 -13.11 0.25 -4.24
CA ILE A 6 -13.32 -0.24 -2.86
C ILE A 6 -13.62 -1.74 -2.84
N ALA A 7 -14.45 -2.21 -3.77
CA ALA A 7 -14.80 -3.63 -3.88
C ALA A 7 -13.56 -4.52 -4.11
N THR A 8 -12.50 -3.98 -4.71
CA THR A 8 -11.23 -4.68 -4.86
C THR A 8 -10.57 -4.96 -3.51
N TYR A 9 -10.61 -4.00 -2.57
CA TYR A 9 -10.08 -4.19 -1.22
C TYR A 9 -10.96 -5.13 -0.40
N GLU A 10 -12.28 -5.02 -0.52
CA GLU A 10 -13.23 -5.93 0.13
C GLU A 10 -13.02 -7.38 -0.35
N TRP A 11 -12.79 -7.59 -1.64
CA TRP A 11 -12.41 -8.88 -2.19
C TRP A 11 -11.07 -9.38 -1.63
N ALA A 12 -10.06 -8.51 -1.50
CA ALA A 12 -8.74 -8.89 -1.00
C ALA A 12 -8.77 -9.39 0.46
N VAL A 13 -9.65 -8.84 1.31
CA VAL A 13 -9.87 -9.32 2.70
C VAL A 13 -10.24 -10.81 2.73
N HIS A 14 -11.01 -11.28 1.75
CA HIS A 14 -11.44 -12.67 1.65
C HIS A 14 -10.46 -13.59 0.91
N ASN A 15 -9.45 -13.02 0.24
CA ASN A 15 -8.47 -13.75 -0.57
C ASN A 15 -7.07 -13.52 0.01
N ARG A 16 -6.75 -14.20 1.12
CA ARG A 16 -5.53 -13.96 1.92
C ARG A 16 -4.20 -14.20 1.20
N GLU A 17 -4.23 -14.87 0.05
CA GLU A 17 -3.04 -15.05 -0.81
C GLU A 17 -2.78 -13.83 -1.70
N SER A 18 -3.73 -12.89 -1.79
CA SER A 18 -3.58 -11.66 -2.55
C SER A 18 -2.77 -10.62 -1.77
N LEU A 19 -1.91 -9.91 -2.50
CA LEU A 19 -1.12 -8.80 -1.98
C LEU A 19 -1.35 -7.57 -2.84
N LEU A 20 -1.51 -6.43 -2.18
CA LEU A 20 -1.50 -5.13 -2.83
C LEU A 20 -0.06 -4.64 -2.95
N GLN A 21 0.25 -4.06 -4.10
CA GLN A 21 1.56 -3.50 -4.37
C GLN A 21 1.43 -2.00 -4.66
N THR A 22 2.18 -1.17 -3.94
CA THR A 22 2.30 0.25 -4.28
C THR A 22 3.07 0.41 -5.59
N LYS A 23 2.61 1.26 -6.51
CA LYS A 23 3.33 1.54 -7.77
C LYS A 23 4.18 2.80 -7.71
N HIS A 24 3.83 3.70 -6.80
CA HIS A 24 4.40 5.02 -6.65
C HIS A 24 4.75 5.25 -5.18
N PHE A 25 5.53 6.29 -4.93
CA PHE A 25 5.69 6.80 -3.58
C PHE A 25 4.33 7.17 -3.01
N SER A 26 4.08 6.76 -1.77
CA SER A 26 2.86 7.15 -1.04
C SER A 26 3.28 7.98 0.16
N SER A 27 2.96 9.26 0.15
CA SER A 27 3.12 10.12 1.33
C SER A 27 2.04 9.76 2.33
N THR A 28 2.46 9.54 3.58
CA THR A 28 1.60 9.14 4.70
C THR A 28 2.08 9.86 5.96
N SER A 29 1.30 9.81 7.03
CA SER A 29 1.63 10.46 8.31
C SER A 29 1.52 9.46 9.46
N GLN A 30 2.38 9.62 10.47
CA GLN A 30 2.21 8.93 11.76
C GLN A 30 1.03 9.52 12.58
N SER A 31 0.59 10.72 12.25
CA SER A 31 -0.55 11.38 12.86
C SER A 31 -1.83 11.07 12.09
N ARG A 32 -2.77 10.41 12.76
CA ARG A 32 -4.07 10.09 12.16
C ARG A 32 -4.86 11.35 11.79
N SER A 33 -4.79 12.42 12.59
CA SER A 33 -5.54 13.65 12.32
C SER A 33 -5.06 14.31 11.02
N ILE A 34 -3.75 14.36 10.80
CA ILE A 34 -3.15 14.89 9.57
C ILE A 34 -3.59 14.05 8.36
N ALA A 35 -3.52 12.73 8.46
CA ALA A 35 -3.99 11.84 7.38
C ALA A 35 -5.49 12.01 7.07
N GLU A 36 -6.31 12.30 8.09
CA GLU A 36 -7.73 12.59 7.94
C GLU A 36 -7.98 13.92 7.22
N GLU A 37 -7.20 14.97 7.52
CA GLU A 37 -7.27 16.27 6.84
C GLU A 37 -7.01 16.15 5.33
N PHE A 38 -6.00 15.37 4.92
CA PHE A 38 -5.76 15.10 3.49
C PHE A 38 -6.89 14.31 2.83
N ALA A 39 -7.50 13.37 3.56
CA ALA A 39 -8.63 12.59 3.05
C ALA A 39 -9.88 13.46 2.82
N ASP A 40 -10.10 14.46 3.68
CA ASP A 40 -11.19 15.42 3.54
C ASP A 40 -10.95 16.39 2.37
N ALA A 41 -9.74 16.96 2.27
CA ALA A 41 -9.36 17.85 1.16
C ALA A 41 -9.50 17.17 -0.22
N ALA A 42 -9.21 15.87 -0.32
CA ALA A 42 -9.32 15.11 -1.56
C ALA A 42 -10.75 14.99 -2.10
N ILE A 43 -11.76 15.09 -1.22
CA ILE A 43 -13.19 15.04 -1.60
C ILE A 43 -13.65 16.39 -2.14
N GLU A 44 -13.25 17.48 -1.48
CA GLU A 44 -13.63 18.85 -1.87
C GLU A 44 -13.16 19.20 -3.29
N ILE A 45 -12.03 18.64 -3.73
CA ILE A 45 -11.50 18.88 -5.08
C ILE A 45 -12.32 18.15 -6.18
N SER A 46 -13.16 17.17 -5.81
CA SER A 46 -13.81 16.26 -6.77
C SER A 46 -15.30 16.52 -7.03
N ASP A 47 -15.74 17.79 -7.00
CA ASP A 47 -17.14 18.24 -7.01
C ASP A 47 -18.08 17.63 -8.07
N ASN A 48 -17.57 16.98 -9.12
CA ASN A 48 -18.39 16.38 -10.19
C ASN A 48 -18.45 14.84 -10.21
N ILE A 49 -17.75 14.14 -9.30
CA ILE A 49 -17.78 12.68 -9.22
C ILE A 49 -18.00 12.28 -7.76
N ARG A 50 -19.08 11.52 -7.49
CA ARG A 50 -19.34 10.95 -6.16
C ARG A 50 -18.19 10.00 -5.80
N ARG A 51 -17.27 10.47 -4.97
CA ARG A 51 -16.15 9.69 -4.43
C ARG A 51 -16.38 9.43 -2.96
N ASN A 52 -16.01 8.24 -2.53
CA ASN A 52 -15.95 7.90 -1.12
C ASN A 52 -14.67 8.48 -0.50
N ARG A 53 -14.79 8.94 0.75
CA ARG A 53 -13.65 9.22 1.63
C ARG A 53 -12.96 7.92 1.96
N VAL A 54 -11.64 7.86 1.82
CA VAL A 54 -10.88 6.66 2.19
C VAL A 54 -9.68 7.05 3.03
N LEU A 55 -9.59 6.44 4.21
CA LEU A 55 -8.44 6.51 5.10
C LEU A 55 -7.69 5.18 5.06
N PHE A 56 -6.41 5.20 4.69
CA PHE A 56 -5.55 4.02 4.75
C PHE A 56 -4.77 4.01 6.06
N ILE A 57 -4.82 2.89 6.78
CA ILE A 57 -4.03 2.65 7.99
C ILE A 57 -2.98 1.60 7.69
N PHE A 58 -1.72 2.05 7.59
CA PHE A 58 -0.59 1.18 7.30
C PHE A 58 0.06 0.70 8.61
N ASN A 59 0.16 -0.62 8.75
CA ASN A 59 0.82 -1.29 9.86
C ASN A 59 2.13 -1.92 9.38
N PHE A 60 3.24 -1.57 10.03
CA PHE A 60 4.56 -2.12 9.78
C PHE A 60 5.00 -2.93 11.01
N PRO A 61 4.67 -4.24 11.08
CA PRO A 61 4.84 -5.03 12.29
C PRO A 61 6.31 -5.34 12.64
N VAL A 62 7.19 -5.21 11.65
CA VAL A 62 8.64 -5.36 11.78
C VAL A 62 9.32 -4.17 11.16
N HIS A 63 10.58 -3.93 11.56
CA HIS A 63 11.41 -2.92 10.90
C HIS A 63 11.51 -3.22 9.41
N CYS A 64 11.12 -2.27 8.56
CA CYS A 64 11.17 -2.39 7.10
C CYS A 64 11.96 -1.22 6.50
N ASP A 65 12.55 -1.45 5.34
CA ASP A 65 13.23 -0.44 4.52
C ASP A 65 12.27 0.22 3.49
N GLN A 66 11.02 -0.23 3.45
CA GLN A 66 10.00 0.22 2.51
C GLN A 66 9.17 1.42 3.00
N ALA A 67 9.44 1.92 4.21
CA ALA A 67 8.83 3.10 4.78
C ALA A 67 9.90 3.97 5.44
N ILE A 68 10.01 5.23 5.00
CA ILE A 68 11.04 6.16 5.46
C ILE A 68 10.37 7.28 6.24
N ASN A 69 10.68 7.42 7.52
CA ASN A 69 10.30 8.59 8.29
C ASN A 69 11.22 9.76 7.93
N LEU A 70 10.68 10.78 7.25
CA LEU A 70 11.49 11.86 6.68
C LEU A 70 12.10 12.79 7.73
N CYS A 71 11.53 12.80 8.94
CA CYS A 71 12.06 13.57 10.07
C CYS A 71 12.99 12.78 11.01
N ARG A 72 13.17 11.47 10.77
CA ARG A 72 14.00 10.60 11.61
C ARG A 72 15.00 9.79 10.81
N ILE A 73 15.47 10.33 9.68
CA ILE A 73 16.45 9.66 8.81
C ILE A 73 17.79 9.49 9.53
N SER A 74 18.22 10.49 10.32
CA SER A 74 19.35 10.35 11.23
C SER A 74 19.28 11.41 12.34
N ASP A 75 19.87 11.12 13.50
CA ASP A 75 19.96 12.08 14.62
C ASP A 75 20.80 13.34 14.28
N ALA A 76 21.54 13.31 13.17
CA ALA A 76 22.43 14.39 12.75
C ALA A 76 21.88 15.23 11.59
N GLN A 77 20.74 14.84 11.00
CA GLN A 77 20.13 15.56 9.88
C GLN A 77 18.81 16.20 10.34
N SER A 78 18.56 17.43 9.89
CA SER A 78 17.26 18.07 10.01
C SER A 78 16.20 17.28 9.25
N CYS A 79 14.92 17.46 9.59
CA CYS A 79 13.85 16.82 8.85
C CYS A 79 13.93 17.20 7.36
N LEU A 80 13.70 16.22 6.48
CA LEU A 80 13.69 16.46 5.04
C LEU A 80 12.30 16.87 4.50
N SER A 81 11.26 16.76 5.32
CA SER A 81 9.93 17.25 4.99
C SER A 81 9.85 18.75 5.22
N GLU A 82 9.17 19.46 4.32
CA GLU A 82 8.84 20.88 4.51
C GLU A 82 7.82 21.09 5.65
N PHE A 83 7.12 20.02 6.05
CA PHE A 83 6.09 20.00 7.09
C PHE A 83 6.53 19.09 8.25
N GLU A 84 7.47 19.58 9.05
CA GLU A 84 8.13 18.77 10.10
C GLU A 84 7.16 18.25 11.18
N ASP A 85 6.05 18.94 11.40
CA ASP A 85 5.01 18.61 12.39
C ASP A 85 4.02 17.55 11.93
N GLU A 86 3.99 17.23 10.63
CA GLU A 86 3.10 16.21 10.06
C GLU A 86 3.56 14.78 10.38
N GLY A 87 4.80 14.58 10.82
CA GLY A 87 5.33 13.24 11.08
C GLY A 87 5.32 12.37 9.82
N GLU A 88 5.73 12.94 8.70
CA GLU A 88 5.64 12.33 7.38
C GLU A 88 6.47 11.03 7.28
N VAL A 89 5.82 10.01 6.73
CA VAL A 89 6.41 8.72 6.37
C VAL A 89 6.16 8.46 4.90
N LEU A 90 7.23 8.29 4.14
CA LEU A 90 7.17 7.98 2.72
C LEU A 90 7.24 6.47 2.52
N ILE A 91 6.17 5.88 2.01
CA ILE A 91 6.15 4.47 1.59
C ILE A 91 6.74 4.39 0.17
N LEU A 92 7.72 3.51 -0.01
CA LEU A 92 8.41 3.31 -1.27
C LEU A 92 7.53 2.55 -2.29
N PRO A 93 7.79 2.72 -3.59
CA PRO A 93 7.23 1.85 -4.63
C PRO A 93 7.54 0.37 -4.36
N TRP A 94 6.65 -0.48 -4.84
CA TRP A 94 6.71 -1.94 -4.74
C TRP A 94 6.62 -2.50 -3.31
N ALA A 95 6.22 -1.68 -2.35
CA ALA A 95 5.86 -2.14 -1.02
C ALA A 95 4.61 -3.04 -1.11
N LEU A 96 4.67 -4.18 -0.43
CA LEU A 96 3.61 -5.18 -0.44
C LEU A 96 2.79 -5.09 0.83
N PHE A 97 1.47 -5.14 0.69
CA PHE A 97 0.53 -5.09 1.80
C PHE A 97 -0.52 -6.17 1.67
N GLN A 98 -0.85 -6.78 2.80
CA GLN A 98 -2.07 -7.57 2.95
C GLN A 98 -3.20 -6.65 3.43
N VAL A 99 -4.40 -6.80 2.85
CA VAL A 99 -5.59 -6.12 3.35
C VAL A 99 -6.16 -6.93 4.50
N ASP A 100 -6.10 -6.37 5.71
CA ASP A 100 -6.58 -7.07 6.91
C ASP A 100 -8.09 -6.89 7.08
N TYR A 101 -8.55 -5.65 6.87
CA TYR A 101 -9.93 -5.28 7.14
C TYR A 101 -10.32 -3.99 6.38
N VAL A 102 -11.57 -3.94 5.94
CA VAL A 102 -12.20 -2.74 5.36
C VAL A 102 -13.37 -2.38 6.26
N HIS A 103 -13.29 -1.22 6.91
CA HIS A 103 -14.37 -0.66 7.71
C HIS A 103 -15.15 0.36 6.89
N LYS A 104 -16.48 0.31 6.95
CA LYS A 104 -17.34 1.33 6.35
C LYS A 104 -17.87 2.25 7.43
N ASP A 105 -17.42 3.49 7.38
CA ASP A 105 -17.84 4.60 8.23
C ASP A 105 -19.00 5.36 7.53
N PRO A 106 -20.21 5.43 8.13
CA PRO A 106 -21.33 6.14 7.51
C PRO A 106 -21.07 7.65 7.37
N PRO A 107 -21.58 8.32 6.32
CA PRO A 107 -22.47 7.81 5.26
C PRO A 107 -21.74 7.28 4.00
N SER A 108 -20.48 7.63 3.76
CA SER A 108 -19.71 7.23 2.55
C SER A 108 -18.19 7.31 2.77
N SER A 109 -17.77 6.88 3.95
CA SER A 109 -16.38 6.87 4.37
C SER A 109 -15.90 5.43 4.59
N TYR A 110 -14.64 5.18 4.30
CA TYR A 110 -14.04 3.87 4.45
C TYR A 110 -12.68 4.00 5.12
N THR A 111 -12.39 3.08 6.03
CA THR A 111 -11.07 2.92 6.63
C THR A 111 -10.51 1.55 6.23
N ILE A 112 -9.38 1.54 5.51
CA ILE A 112 -8.75 0.32 4.98
C ILE A 112 -7.46 0.06 5.75
N TYR A 113 -7.39 -1.09 6.41
CA TYR A 113 -6.24 -1.52 7.20
C TYR A 113 -5.33 -2.43 6.38
N LEU A 114 -4.06 -2.04 6.30
CA LEU A 114 -3.04 -2.66 5.47
C LEU A 114 -1.84 -3.06 6.33
N THR A 115 -1.48 -4.33 6.36
CA THR A 115 -0.25 -4.78 7.02
C THR A 115 0.85 -5.03 5.99
N ASN A 116 2.02 -4.40 6.18
CA ASN A 116 3.18 -4.62 5.32
C ASN A 116 3.64 -6.08 5.41
N VAL A 117 3.88 -6.66 4.24
CA VAL A 117 4.51 -7.97 4.11
C VAL A 117 5.96 -7.74 3.71
N SER A 118 6.84 -7.75 4.70
CA SER A 118 8.28 -7.65 4.44
C SER A 118 8.76 -8.90 3.72
N LEU A 119 9.17 -8.75 2.47
CA LEU A 119 9.85 -9.83 1.77
C LEU A 119 11.22 -10.04 2.44
N PRO A 120 11.59 -11.28 2.83
CA PRO A 120 12.88 -11.51 3.43
C PRO A 120 13.97 -11.07 2.45
N GLN A 121 14.80 -10.09 2.86
CA GLN A 121 16.01 -9.66 2.16
C GLN A 121 17.07 -10.78 2.02
N LYS A 122 16.77 -12.02 2.44
CA LYS A 122 17.65 -13.18 2.28
C LYS A 122 17.76 -13.53 0.79
N SER A 123 18.71 -12.82 0.18
CA SER A 123 19.33 -13.02 -1.11
C SER A 123 18.32 -13.10 -2.25
N LEU A 124 18.26 -12.04 -3.06
CA LEU A 124 17.66 -12.09 -4.40
C LEU A 124 18.14 -13.33 -5.18
N PHE A 125 19.34 -13.87 -4.88
CA PHE A 125 19.89 -15.10 -5.43
C PHE A 125 19.30 -16.42 -4.89
N SER A 126 18.61 -16.43 -3.74
CA SER A 126 17.95 -17.62 -3.18
C SER A 126 16.53 -17.78 -3.70
N SER A 127 15.86 -16.67 -4.02
CA SER A 127 14.52 -16.69 -4.65
C SER A 127 14.59 -17.24 -6.09
N PHE A 128 15.69 -16.99 -6.82
CA PHE A 128 15.93 -17.66 -8.11
C PHE A 128 16.10 -19.18 -8.00
N LYS A 129 16.63 -19.69 -6.88
CA LYS A 129 16.77 -21.15 -6.67
C LYS A 129 15.43 -21.86 -6.44
N TRP A 130 14.40 -21.16 -5.96
CA TRP A 130 13.09 -21.77 -5.75
C TRP A 130 12.32 -21.93 -7.07
N ILE A 131 12.36 -20.90 -7.93
CA ILE A 131 11.76 -20.94 -9.29
C ILE A 131 12.46 -22.02 -10.16
N LEU A 132 13.77 -22.20 -10.02
CA LEU A 132 14.52 -23.21 -10.79
C LEU A 132 14.40 -24.64 -10.25
N LYS A 133 13.93 -24.85 -9.01
CA LYS A 133 13.75 -26.20 -8.45
C LYS A 133 12.40 -26.82 -8.80
N HIS A 134 11.42 -26.04 -9.25
CA HIS A 134 10.09 -26.54 -9.68
C HIS A 134 9.70 -26.05 -11.09
N PRO A 135 10.46 -26.37 -12.16
CA PRO A 135 10.13 -25.95 -13.52
C PRO A 135 9.06 -26.83 -14.19
N LYS A 136 8.17 -27.49 -13.43
CA LYS A 136 7.10 -28.31 -14.02
C LYS A 136 5.75 -27.77 -13.59
N GLY A 137 5.17 -26.91 -14.43
CA GLY A 137 3.74 -26.67 -14.40
C GLY A 137 3.24 -25.30 -14.82
N CYS A 138 3.82 -24.63 -15.82
CA CYS A 138 3.08 -23.63 -16.60
C CYS A 138 3.87 -23.18 -17.85
N MET A 139 4.14 -24.09 -18.79
CA MET A 139 4.69 -23.69 -20.11
C MET A 139 4.08 -24.48 -21.27
N ASP A 140 2.78 -24.80 -21.19
CA ASP A 140 2.02 -25.30 -22.33
C ASP A 140 0.65 -24.61 -22.36
N ARG A 141 0.62 -23.42 -22.99
CA ARG A 141 -0.52 -22.82 -23.69
C ARG A 141 -0.24 -21.33 -23.90
N PHE A 142 0.49 -20.99 -24.94
CA PHE A 142 0.36 -19.72 -25.68
C PHE A 142 1.19 -19.80 -26.97
N HIS A 143 0.80 -20.72 -27.85
CA HIS A 143 1.14 -20.65 -29.27
C HIS A 143 -0.01 -21.29 -30.04
N GLU A 144 -1.08 -20.52 -30.22
CA GLU A 144 -2.05 -20.70 -31.29
C GLU A 144 -3.04 -19.51 -31.21
N HIS A 145 -2.74 -18.47 -32.00
CA HIS A 145 -3.73 -17.61 -32.66
C HIS A 145 -3.03 -16.38 -33.24
N PHE A 146 -2.43 -16.55 -34.42
CA PHE A 146 -2.43 -15.57 -35.50
C PHE A 146 -2.22 -16.36 -36.80
N SER A 147 -3.33 -16.61 -37.51
CA SER A 147 -3.35 -16.93 -38.93
C SER A 147 -4.06 -15.79 -39.64
#